data_AF-A0A358ATT6-F1
#
_entry.id   AF-A0A358ATT6-F1
#
_cell.length_a   1.000
_cell.length_b   1.000
_cell.length_c   1.000
_cell.angle_alpha   90.00
_cell.angle_beta   90.00
_cell.angle_gamma   90.00
#
_symmetry.space_group_name_H-M   'P 1'
#
loop_
_entity.id
_entity.type
_entity.pdbx_description
1 polymer ?
#
loop_
_entity_poly.entity_id
_entity_poly.type
_entity_poly.pdbx_seq_one_letter_code
_entity_poly.pdbx_strand_id
1 'polypeptide(L)'
;MLKFDIYRIFLTIFGAVQILSNSIYLIRKNGVGLARKQHSELPKTATDRQVFIKMICMLSFGILLFATGVIVSFVRSSYPIGVTIALGAYTLYALIEALYYRSGKTTGAFILPLVLLAAFFIF
;
A
#
# COMPACT_ATOMS: atom_id res chain seq x y z
N MET A 1 12.80 -17.62 -9.72
CA MET A 1 12.03 -17.14 -10.90
C MET A 1 10.58 -16.90 -10.52
N LEU A 2 9.82 -17.92 -10.09
CA LEU A 2 8.41 -17.80 -9.68
C LEU A 2 8.10 -16.72 -8.63
N LYS A 3 8.95 -16.56 -7.61
CA LYS A 3 8.82 -15.52 -6.58
C LYS A 3 8.72 -14.12 -7.18
N PHE A 4 9.69 -13.73 -8.01
CA PHE A 4 9.72 -12.40 -8.62
C PHE A 4 8.53 -12.17 -9.54
N ASP A 5 8.00 -13.21 -10.20
CA ASP A 5 6.79 -13.11 -11.00
C ASP A 5 5.54 -12.82 -10.14
N ILE A 6 5.42 -13.45 -8.97
CA ILE A 6 4.33 -13.19 -8.01
C ILE A 6 4.41 -11.74 -7.50
N TYR A 7 5.57 -11.31 -7.01
CA TYR A 7 5.74 -9.93 -6.52
C TYR A 7 5.56 -8.90 -7.62
N ARG A 8 6.05 -9.17 -8.84
CA ARG A 8 5.80 -8.31 -10.01
C ARG A 8 4.31 -8.07 -10.23
N ILE A 9 3.53 -9.15 -10.33
CA ILE A 9 2.09 -9.08 -10.60
C ILE A 9 1.39 -8.37 -9.45
N PHE A 10 1.69 -8.76 -8.21
CA PHE A 10 1.09 -8.17 -7.02
C PHE A 10 1.38 -6.67 -6.92
N LEU A 11 2.65 -6.25 -6.97
CA LEU A 11 3.06 -4.85 -6.86
C LEU A 11 2.45 -3.98 -7.96
N THR A 12 2.40 -4.50 -9.19
CA THR A 12 1.81 -3.80 -10.33
C THR A 12 0.31 -3.62 -10.14
N ILE A 13 -0.44 -4.69 -9.88
CA ILE A 13 -1.90 -4.61 -9.76
C ILE A 13 -2.29 -3.81 -8.52
N PHE A 14 -1.68 -4.11 -7.37
CA PHE A 14 -1.99 -3.42 -6.13
C PHE A 14 -1.62 -1.94 -6.21
N GLY A 15 -0.46 -1.60 -6.77
CA GLY A 15 -0.05 -0.23 -7.01
C GLY A 15 -1.03 0.52 -7.92
N ALA A 16 -1.44 -0.10 -9.04
CA ALA A 16 -2.42 0.50 -9.96
C ALA A 16 -3.78 0.75 -9.28
N VAL A 17 -4.27 -0.20 -8.48
CA VAL A 17 -5.53 -0.03 -7.72
C VAL A 17 -5.42 1.16 -6.76
N GLN A 18 -4.31 1.29 -6.02
CA GLN A 18 -4.11 2.42 -5.11
C GLN A 18 -4.02 3.76 -5.86
N ILE A 19 -3.33 3.79 -7.01
CA ILE A 19 -3.26 5.01 -7.84
C ILE A 19 -4.66 5.42 -8.29
N LEU A 20 -5.39 4.49 -8.92
CA LEU A 20 -6.70 4.78 -9.48
C LEU A 20 -7.70 5.20 -8.39
N SER A 21 -7.83 4.42 -7.32
CA SER A 21 -8.83 4.69 -6.29
C SER A 21 -8.56 6.02 -5.59
N ASN A 22 -7.33 6.26 -5.13
CA ASN A 22 -7.00 7.47 -4.40
C ASN A 22 -6.99 8.72 -5.30
N SER A 23 -6.61 8.60 -6.57
CA SER A 23 -6.73 9.72 -7.52
C SER A 23 -8.19 10.10 -7.76
N ILE A 24 -9.06 9.11 -7.97
CA ILE A 24 -10.51 9.36 -8.14
C ILE A 24 -11.08 10.04 -6.89
N TYR A 25 -10.66 9.63 -5.71
CA TYR A 25 -11.17 10.21 -4.47
C TYR A 25 -10.64 11.62 -4.25
N LEU A 26 -9.38 11.91 -4.57
CA LEU A 26 -8.83 13.27 -4.43
C LEU A 26 -9.52 14.30 -5.35
N ILE A 27 -10.02 13.88 -6.51
CA ILE A 27 -10.65 14.79 -7.49
C ILE A 27 -12.16 14.96 -7.25
N ARG A 28 -12.83 13.97 -6.66
CA ARG A 28 -14.29 14.02 -6.46
C ARG A 28 -14.70 14.94 -5.30
N LYS A 29 -15.78 15.70 -5.51
CA LYS A 29 -16.38 16.59 -4.48
C LYS A 29 -16.74 15.87 -3.16
N ASN A 30 -17.17 14.60 -3.21
CA ASN A 30 -17.44 13.76 -2.03
C ASN A 30 -16.35 12.68 -1.83
N GLY A 31 -15.12 13.01 -2.21
CA GLY A 31 -13.98 12.10 -2.24
C GLY A 31 -13.65 11.46 -0.89
N VAL A 32 -13.60 12.28 0.16
CA VAL A 32 -13.32 11.84 1.53
C VAL A 32 -14.35 10.82 2.03
N GLY A 33 -15.62 11.01 1.69
CA GLY A 33 -16.68 10.07 2.04
C GLY A 33 -16.51 8.71 1.37
N LEU A 34 -16.06 8.68 0.11
CA LEU A 34 -15.75 7.44 -0.62
C LEU A 34 -14.47 6.78 -0.05
N ALA A 35 -13.44 7.58 0.20
CA ALA A 35 -12.18 7.12 0.78
C ALA A 35 -12.38 6.50 2.17
N ARG A 36 -13.27 7.06 2.99
CA ARG A 36 -13.62 6.49 4.30
C ARG A 36 -14.26 5.10 4.19
N LYS A 37 -14.98 4.81 3.10
CA LYS A 37 -15.52 3.46 2.85
C LYS A 37 -14.42 2.48 2.43
N GLN A 38 -13.48 2.91 1.58
CA GLN A 38 -12.33 2.09 1.21
C GLN A 38 -11.43 1.83 2.44
N HIS A 39 -11.11 2.88 3.19
CA HIS A 39 -10.23 2.85 4.36
C HIS A 39 -11.00 2.56 5.66
N SER A 40 -11.85 1.52 5.62
CA SER A 40 -12.69 1.12 6.76
C SER A 40 -11.90 0.55 7.96
N GLU A 41 -10.60 0.37 7.80
CA GLU A 41 -9.65 0.06 8.87
C GLU A 41 -9.46 1.24 9.82
N LEU A 42 -9.59 2.47 9.34
CA LEU A 42 -9.53 3.66 10.19
C LEU A 42 -10.69 3.66 11.20
N PRO A 43 -10.47 4.12 12.43
CA PRO A 43 -11.54 4.23 13.41
C PRO A 43 -12.58 5.25 12.94
N LYS A 44 -13.85 5.07 13.35
CA LYS A 44 -14.95 6.00 13.01
C LYS A 44 -14.68 7.43 13.49
N THR A 45 -13.85 7.60 14.51
CA THR A 45 -13.42 8.88 15.07
C THR A 45 -12.34 9.58 14.25
N ALA A 46 -11.75 8.93 13.24
CA ALA A 46 -10.76 9.57 12.38
C ALA A 46 -11.37 10.76 11.65
N THR A 47 -10.70 11.91 11.70
CA THR A 47 -11.14 13.16 11.07
C THR A 47 -11.05 13.08 9.54
N ASP A 48 -11.80 13.91 8.83
CA ASP A 48 -11.72 14.00 7.38
C ASP A 48 -10.33 14.40 6.88
N ARG A 49 -9.62 15.24 7.65
CA ARG A 49 -8.23 15.59 7.38
C ARG A 49 -7.30 14.37 7.45
N GLN A 50 -7.48 13.49 8.43
CA GLN A 50 -6.70 12.26 8.56
C GLN A 50 -6.97 11.30 7.40
N VAL A 51 -8.23 11.15 6.98
CA VAL A 51 -8.59 10.35 5.79
C VAL A 51 -7.96 10.95 4.54
N PHE A 52 -7.98 12.28 4.39
CA PHE A 52 -7.36 12.97 3.27
C PHE A 52 -5.84 12.75 3.21
N ILE A 53 -5.15 12.89 4.35
CA ILE A 53 -3.71 12.58 4.44
C ILE A 53 -3.45 11.12 4.04
N LYS A 54 -4.28 10.18 4.51
CA LYS A 54 -4.17 8.78 4.12
C LYS A 54 -4.30 8.57 2.62
N MET A 55 -5.24 9.23 1.94
CA MET A 55 -5.37 9.12 0.48
C MET A 55 -4.08 9.54 -0.24
N ILE A 56 -3.45 10.62 0.21
CA ILE A 56 -2.18 11.09 -0.34
C ILE A 56 -1.08 10.06 -0.10
N CYS A 57 -0.95 9.55 1.13
CA CYS A 57 0.03 8.52 1.45
C CYS A 57 -0.18 7.26 0.61
N MET A 58 -1.42 6.77 0.50
CA MET A 58 -1.76 5.58 -0.26
C MET A 58 -1.57 5.78 -1.77
N LEU A 59 -1.82 6.98 -2.30
CA LEU A 59 -1.47 7.33 -3.67
C LEU A 59 0.05 7.27 -3.89
N SER A 60 0.85 7.87 -3.00
CA SER A 60 2.31 7.85 -3.08
C SER A 60 2.87 6.42 -3.03
N PHE A 61 2.35 5.58 -2.11
CA PHE A 61 2.72 4.17 -2.06
C PHE A 61 2.23 3.40 -3.29
N GLY A 62 1.05 3.72 -3.81
CA GLY A 62 0.55 3.17 -5.07
C GLY A 62 1.52 3.40 -6.23
N ILE A 63 2.01 4.63 -6.37
CA ILE A 63 3.03 5.00 -7.38
C ILE A 63 4.33 4.19 -7.16
N LEU A 64 4.84 4.14 -5.93
CA LEU A 64 6.05 3.41 -5.59
C LEU A 64 5.94 1.91 -5.92
N LEU A 65 4.86 1.27 -5.49
CA LEU A 65 4.62 -0.16 -5.70
C LEU A 65 4.41 -0.46 -7.19
N PHE A 66 3.62 0.36 -7.89
CA PHE A 66 3.40 0.20 -9.33
C PHE A 66 4.71 0.34 -10.11
N ALA A 67 5.48 1.40 -9.87
CA ALA A 67 6.77 1.62 -10.54
C ALA A 67 7.74 0.45 -10.27
N THR A 68 7.79 -0.02 -9.02
CA THR A 68 8.61 -1.19 -8.66
C THR A 68 8.17 -2.44 -9.41
N GLY A 69 6.86 -2.73 -9.47
CA GLY A 69 6.31 -3.85 -10.23
C GLY A 69 6.62 -3.79 -11.72
N VAL A 70 6.50 -2.61 -12.33
CA VAL A 70 6.87 -2.38 -13.73
C VAL A 70 8.37 -2.60 -13.95
N ILE A 71 9.24 -2.02 -13.11
CA ILE A 71 10.70 -2.21 -13.23
C ILE A 71 11.08 -3.69 -13.11
N VAL A 72 10.50 -4.41 -12.14
CA VAL A 72 10.73 -5.85 -11.99
C VAL A 72 10.30 -6.63 -13.23
N SER A 73 9.28 -6.16 -13.96
CA SER A 73 8.84 -6.79 -15.23
C SER A 73 9.93 -6.78 -16.31
N PHE A 74 10.75 -5.72 -16.35
CA PHE A 74 11.84 -5.57 -17.31
C PHE A 74 13.14 -6.21 -16.82
N VAL A 75 13.43 -6.11 -15.51
CA VAL A 75 14.72 -6.54 -14.93
C VAL A 75 14.70 -7.99 -14.43
N ARG A 76 13.51 -8.62 -14.37
CA ARG A 76 13.15 -10.02 -14.03
C ARG A 76 13.70 -10.58 -12.71
N SER A 77 15.01 -10.56 -12.46
CA SER A 77 15.66 -11.19 -11.31
C SER A 77 16.71 -10.33 -10.60
N SER A 78 17.10 -9.19 -11.16
CA SER A 78 18.23 -8.41 -10.65
C SER A 78 17.83 -7.19 -9.80
N TYR A 79 16.58 -7.12 -9.33
CA TYR A 79 16.09 -5.97 -8.56
C TYR A 79 15.47 -6.31 -7.18
N PRO A 80 16.11 -7.17 -6.36
CA PRO A 80 15.60 -7.49 -5.02
C PRO A 80 15.59 -6.28 -4.09
N ILE A 81 16.53 -5.34 -4.28
CA ILE A 81 16.67 -4.14 -3.47
C ILE A 81 15.43 -3.25 -3.62
N GLY A 82 14.96 -3.00 -4.84
CA GLY A 82 13.78 -2.16 -5.05
C GLY A 82 12.50 -2.76 -4.47
N VAL A 83 12.31 -4.08 -4.61
CA VAL A 83 11.19 -4.80 -3.98
C VAL A 83 11.26 -4.67 -2.46
N THR A 84 12.45 -4.86 -1.89
CA THR A 84 12.68 -4.72 -0.45
C THR A 84 12.36 -3.32 0.06
N ILE A 85 12.85 -2.28 -0.63
CA ILE A 85 12.60 -0.89 -0.27
C ILE A 85 11.10 -0.58 -0.35
N ALA A 86 10.43 -0.98 -1.43
CA ALA A 86 9.02 -0.69 -1.64
C ALA A 86 8.13 -1.38 -0.60
N LEU A 87 8.33 -2.69 -0.36
CA LEU A 87 7.60 -3.43 0.65
C LEU A 87 7.95 -2.98 2.07
N GLY A 88 9.23 -2.71 2.34
CA GLY A 88 9.70 -2.24 3.64
C GLY A 88 9.10 -0.89 4.02
N ALA A 89 9.11 0.08 3.09
CA ALA A 89 8.51 1.39 3.30
C ALA A 89 6.99 1.30 3.52
N TYR A 90 6.29 0.48 2.72
CA TYR A 90 4.85 0.28 2.87
C TYR A 90 4.50 -0.43 4.19
N THR A 91 5.31 -1.40 4.60
CA THR A 91 5.16 -2.10 5.90
C THR A 91 5.37 -1.15 7.07
N LEU A 92 6.41 -0.31 7.01
CA LEU A 92 6.67 0.70 8.04
C LEU A 92 5.53 1.71 8.15
N TYR A 93 4.99 2.16 7.02
CA TYR A 93 3.82 3.03 7.01
C TYR A 93 2.61 2.37 7.69
N ALA A 94 2.30 1.11 7.32
CA ALA A 94 1.18 0.39 7.91
C ALA A 94 1.38 0.15 9.42
N LEU A 95 2.63 -0.08 9.87
CA LEU A 95 2.97 -0.15 11.29
C LEU A 95 2.69 1.17 12.01
N ILE A 96 3.11 2.30 11.44
CA ILE A 96 2.85 3.64 12.00
C ILE A 96 1.33 3.86 12.13
N GLU A 97 0.55 3.52 11.12
CA GLU A 97 -0.92 3.60 11.20
C GLU A 97 -1.51 2.70 12.29
N ALA A 98 -1.01 1.47 12.40
CA ALA A 98 -1.45 0.53 13.44
C ALA A 98 -1.17 1.08 14.85
N LEU A 99 0.04 1.63 15.07
CA LEU A 99 0.45 2.21 16.35
C LEU A 99 -0.27 3.53 16.68
N TYR A 100 -0.54 4.35 15.66
CA TYR A 100 -1.21 5.64 15.83
C TYR A 100 -2.70 5.47 16.17
N TYR A 101 -3.43 4.65 15.41
CA TYR A 101 -4.87 4.47 15.61
C TYR A 101 -5.23 3.41 16.65
N ARG A 102 -4.30 2.50 16.98
CA ARG A 102 -4.47 1.45 18.00
C ARG A 102 -5.77 0.65 17.86
N SER A 103 -6.16 0.36 16.62
CA SER A 103 -7.37 -0.37 16.28
C SER A 103 -7.01 -1.76 15.78
N GLY A 104 -7.76 -2.78 16.20
CA GLY A 104 -7.54 -4.14 15.69
C GLY A 104 -7.63 -4.25 14.17
N LYS A 105 -8.41 -3.35 13.52
CA LYS A 105 -8.48 -3.30 12.05
C LYS A 105 -7.23 -2.72 11.41
N THR A 106 -6.64 -1.66 11.98
CA THR A 106 -5.39 -1.10 11.45
C THR A 106 -4.22 -2.04 11.71
N THR A 107 -4.21 -2.77 12.83
CA THR A 107 -3.28 -3.88 13.06
C THR A 107 -3.44 -4.99 12.01
N GLY A 108 -4.68 -5.39 11.68
CA GLY A 108 -4.95 -6.34 10.60
C GLY A 108 -4.42 -5.88 9.24
N ALA A 109 -4.59 -4.59 8.91
CA ALA A 109 -4.07 -4.00 7.68
C ALA A 109 -2.52 -4.00 7.63
N PHE A 110 -1.84 -3.91 8.78
CA PHE A 110 -0.39 -4.04 8.89
C PHE A 110 0.14 -5.47 8.71
N ILE A 111 -0.63 -6.49 9.12
CA ILE A 111 -0.19 -7.89 9.03
C ILE A 111 0.05 -8.30 7.57
N LEU A 112 -0.79 -7.87 6.63
CA LEU A 112 -0.65 -8.22 5.22
C LEU A 112 0.72 -7.80 4.62
N PRO A 113 1.14 -6.52 4.66
CA PRO A 113 2.44 -6.12 4.14
C PRO A 113 3.60 -6.73 4.93
N LEU A 114 3.45 -6.96 6.24
CA LEU A 114 4.46 -7.68 7.03
C LEU A 114 4.67 -9.12 6.53
N VAL A 115 3.58 -9.86 6.30
CA VAL A 115 3.63 -11.23 5.77
C VAL A 115 4.25 -11.24 4.37
N LEU A 116 3.87 -10.29 3.51
CA LEU A 116 4.45 -10.16 2.17
C LEU A 116 5.94 -9.85 2.22
N LEU A 117 6.39 -9.01 3.14
CA LEU A 117 7.82 -8.71 3.33
C LEU A 117 8.57 -9.93 3.87
N ALA A 118 8.04 -10.61 4.88
CA ALA A 118 8.65 -11.80 5.46
C ALA A 118 8.75 -12.95 4.42
N ALA A 119 7.68 -13.20 3.68
CA ALA A 119 7.67 -14.19 2.60
C ALA A 119 8.71 -13.87 1.52
N PHE A 120 9.00 -12.58 1.27
CA PHE A 120 10.03 -12.18 0.32
C PHE A 120 11.45 -12.51 0.81
N PHE A 121 11.69 -12.67 2.11
CA PHE A 121 13.02 -13.07 2.61
C PHE A 121 13.16 -14.57 2.83
N ILE A 122 12.05 -15.27 3.08
CA ILE A 122 12.05 -16.70 3.41
C ILE A 122 12.04 -17.59 2.15
N PHE A 123 11.24 -17.22 1.15
CA PHE A 123 11.08 -17.96 -0.12
C PHE A 123 11.81 -17.26 -1.26
#